data_AF-A0A512D0E3-F1
#
_entry.id   AF-A0A512D0E3-F1
#
_cell.length_a   1.000
_cell.length_b   1.000
_cell.length_c   1.000
_cell.angle_alpha   90.00
_cell.angle_beta   90.00
_cell.angle_gamma   90.00
#
_symmetry.space_group_name_H-M   'P 1'
#
loop_
_entity.id
_entity.type
_entity.pdbx_description
1 polymer ?
#
loop_
_entity_poly.entity_id
_entity_poly.type
_entity_poly.pdbx_seq_one_letter_code
_entity_poly.pdbx_strand_id
1 'polypeptide(L)'
;MEFALLAPVLFLLLFGIIVFGLLFAQNLALSNAARQASRYAVVNNSNRTCSDVVSQALDSAQPLVTLTAGAVTVTRGATSSAATNACGTSTAKPCTGSQPTDNIYVTLTYDANVLLPVPGMGNTKRLIGQGVFRCEFS
;
A
#
# COMPACT_ATOMS: atom_id res chain seq x y z
N MET A 1 -26.22 -6.98 40.94
CA MET A 1 -25.19 -7.80 40.26
C MET A 1 -25.45 -7.77 38.76
N GLU A 2 -25.39 -6.59 38.12
CA GLU A 2 -25.67 -6.43 36.67
C GLU A 2 -24.41 -6.09 35.86
N PHE A 3 -23.37 -5.57 36.51
CA PHE A 3 -22.13 -5.13 35.84
C PHE A 3 -21.29 -6.30 35.28
N ALA A 4 -21.48 -7.51 35.80
CA ALA A 4 -20.75 -8.70 35.35
C ALA A 4 -21.09 -9.11 33.90
N LEU A 5 -22.30 -8.79 33.41
CA LEU A 5 -22.69 -9.03 32.01
C LEU A 5 -22.30 -7.86 31.08
N LEU A 6 -22.23 -6.64 31.59
CA LEU A 6 -21.86 -5.46 30.80
C LEU A 6 -20.36 -5.37 30.53
N ALA A 7 -19.52 -5.75 31.51
CA ALA A 7 -18.07 -5.75 31.38
C ALA A 7 -17.54 -6.52 30.15
N PRO A 8 -17.94 -7.78 29.87
CA PRO A 8 -17.42 -8.51 28.71
C PRO A 8 -17.84 -7.87 27.37
N VAL A 9 -19.04 -7.29 27.28
CA VAL A 9 -19.50 -6.57 26.08
C VAL A 9 -18.70 -5.30 25.86
N LEU A 10 -18.42 -4.55 26.93
CA LEU A 10 -17.61 -3.34 26.87
C LEU A 10 -16.17 -3.64 26.42
N PHE A 11 -15.54 -4.70 26.95
CA PHE A 11 -14.20 -5.10 26.55
C PHE A 11 -14.14 -5.57 25.10
N LEU A 12 -15.13 -6.32 24.63
CA LEU A 12 -15.22 -6.73 23.22
C LEU A 12 -15.29 -5.51 22.30
N LEU A 13 -16.13 -4.53 22.64
CA LEU A 13 -16.25 -3.29 21.87
C LEU A 13 -14.95 -2.47 21.92
N LEU A 14 -14.31 -2.35 23.09
CA LEU A 14 -13.06 -1.61 23.25
C LEU A 14 -11.92 -2.23 22.43
N PHE A 15 -11.70 -3.54 22.52
CA PHE A 15 -10.69 -4.23 21.72
C PHE A 15 -11.02 -4.16 20.23
N GLY A 16 -12.30 -4.25 19.86
CA GLY A 16 -12.74 -4.06 18.48
C GLY A 16 -12.33 -2.70 17.92
N ILE A 17 -12.56 -1.62 18.67
CA ILE A 17 -12.17 -0.26 18.27
C ILE A 17 -10.64 -0.12 18.17
N ILE A 18 -9.89 -0.67 19.13
CA ILE A 18 -8.41 -0.60 19.12
C ILE A 18 -7.84 -1.32 17.89
N VAL A 19 -8.28 -2.55 17.63
CA VAL A 19 -7.83 -3.34 16.47
C VAL A 19 -8.20 -2.64 15.16
N PHE A 20 -9.43 -2.13 15.06
CA PHE A 20 -9.87 -1.37 13.90
C PHE A 20 -9.01 -0.11 13.68
N GLY A 21 -8.74 0.65 14.75
CA GLY A 21 -7.91 1.86 14.68
C GLY A 21 -6.50 1.59 14.18
N LEU A 22 -5.86 0.50 14.65
CA LEU A 22 -4.53 0.09 14.20
C LEU A 22 -4.53 -0.31 12.71
N LEU A 23 -5.48 -1.13 12.27
CA LEU A 23 -5.61 -1.52 10.86
C LEU A 23 -5.88 -0.31 9.96
N PHE A 24 -6.70 0.63 10.41
CA PHE A 24 -7.01 1.84 9.68
C PHE A 24 -5.76 2.74 9.54
N ALA A 25 -4.97 2.90 10.61
CA ALA A 25 -3.72 3.64 10.57
C ALA A 25 -2.71 3.03 9.59
N GLN A 26 -2.59 1.70 9.59
CA GLN A 26 -1.76 0.98 8.61
C GLN A 26 -2.26 1.22 7.18
N ASN A 27 -3.56 1.08 6.92
CA ASN A 27 -4.13 1.31 5.59
C ASN A 27 -3.88 2.74 5.06
N LEU A 28 -3.95 3.73 5.96
CA LEU A 28 -3.62 5.12 5.62
C LEU A 28 -2.14 5.28 5.28
N ALA A 29 -1.24 4.67 6.06
CA ALA A 29 0.19 4.66 5.79
C ALA A 29 0.52 4.00 4.44
N LEU A 30 -0.06 2.83 4.13
CA LEU A 30 0.07 2.16 2.83
C LEU A 30 -0.37 3.07 1.68
N SER A 31 -1.54 3.71 1.80
CA SER A 31 -2.10 4.56 0.74
C SER A 31 -1.24 5.80 0.49
N ASN A 32 -0.71 6.42 1.55
CA ASN A 32 0.20 7.54 1.45
C ASN A 32 1.55 7.13 0.85
N ALA A 33 2.12 6.00 1.29
CA ALA A 33 3.35 5.46 0.74
C ALA A 33 3.22 5.13 -0.76
N ALA A 34 2.11 4.53 -1.18
CA ALA A 34 1.84 4.23 -2.58
C ALA A 34 1.75 5.50 -3.43
N ARG A 35 1.10 6.56 -2.92
CA ARG A 35 1.06 7.89 -3.58
C ARG A 35 2.44 8.54 -3.66
N GLN A 36 3.23 8.46 -2.60
CA GLN A 36 4.58 9.01 -2.59
C GLN A 36 5.49 8.28 -3.58
N ALA A 37 5.44 6.96 -3.63
CA ALA A 37 6.21 6.15 -4.57
C ALA A 37 5.79 6.38 -6.03
N SER A 38 4.49 6.49 -6.31
CA SER A 38 4.00 6.79 -7.66
C SER A 38 4.38 8.21 -8.11
N ARG A 39 4.34 9.20 -7.21
CA ARG A 39 4.91 10.54 -7.48
C ARG A 39 6.41 10.45 -7.77
N TYR A 40 7.14 9.72 -6.94
CA TYR A 40 8.59 9.58 -7.07
C TYR A 40 8.98 8.92 -8.40
N ALA A 41 8.19 7.96 -8.88
CA ALA A 41 8.40 7.30 -10.16
C ALA A 41 8.25 8.22 -11.37
N VAL A 42 7.34 9.22 -11.29
CA VAL A 42 7.14 10.17 -12.38
C VAL A 42 8.14 11.30 -12.35
N VAL A 43 8.50 11.81 -11.16
CA VAL A 43 9.41 12.95 -11.01
C VAL A 43 10.82 12.60 -11.49
N ASN A 44 11.21 13.20 -12.63
CA ASN A 44 12.51 12.96 -13.25
C ASN A 44 12.69 11.50 -13.70
N ASN A 45 11.65 10.98 -14.37
CA ASN A 45 11.54 9.64 -14.96
C ASN A 45 12.83 9.13 -15.61
N SER A 46 13.57 10.01 -16.31
CA SER A 46 14.83 9.70 -16.98
C SER A 46 15.92 9.13 -16.08
N ASN A 47 15.88 9.35 -14.76
CA ASN A 47 16.90 8.87 -13.82
C ASN A 47 16.38 7.92 -12.74
N ARG A 48 15.07 7.63 -12.70
CA ARG A 48 14.47 6.75 -11.67
C ARG A 48 14.35 5.33 -12.16
N THR A 49 14.87 4.39 -11.39
CA THR A 49 14.69 2.96 -11.65
C THR A 49 13.58 2.39 -10.78
N CYS A 50 13.04 1.25 -11.18
CA CYS A 50 12.06 0.50 -10.40
C CYS A 50 12.57 0.15 -8.99
N SER A 51 13.86 -0.15 -8.84
CA SER A 51 14.53 -0.33 -7.55
C SER A 51 14.31 0.87 -6.64
N ASP A 52 14.51 2.08 -7.16
CA ASP A 52 14.39 3.32 -6.38
C ASP A 52 12.93 3.59 -5.98
N VAL A 53 11.98 3.26 -6.87
CA VAL A 53 10.55 3.41 -6.60
C VAL A 53 10.11 2.44 -5.51
N VAL A 54 10.60 1.19 -5.58
CA VAL A 54 10.32 0.17 -4.57
C VAL A 54 10.94 0.57 -3.24
N SER A 55 12.21 1.00 -3.20
CA SER A 55 12.84 1.44 -1.95
C SER A 55 12.09 2.62 -1.33
N GLN A 56 11.73 3.63 -2.14
CA GLN A 56 10.94 4.76 -1.68
C GLN A 56 9.59 4.32 -1.10
N ALA A 57 8.92 3.33 -1.70
CA ALA A 57 7.67 2.79 -1.20
C ALA A 57 7.84 2.08 0.17
N LEU A 58 8.93 1.32 0.33
CA LEU A 58 9.27 0.66 1.58
C LEU A 58 9.56 1.68 2.69
N ASP A 59 10.39 2.68 2.39
CA ASP A 59 10.80 3.71 3.35
C ASP A 59 9.63 4.58 3.80
N SER A 60 8.71 4.92 2.87
CA SER A 60 7.56 5.80 3.17
C SER A 60 6.46 5.09 3.96
N ALA A 61 6.47 3.76 4.01
CA ALA A 61 5.49 2.96 4.75
C ALA A 61 5.92 2.65 6.19
N GLN A 62 7.21 2.77 6.48
CA GLN A 62 7.76 2.62 7.82
C GLN A 62 7.43 3.84 8.71
N PRO A 63 7.35 3.65 10.05
CA PRO A 63 7.54 2.40 10.79
C PRO A 63 6.24 1.58 10.99
N LEU A 64 5.09 2.07 10.50
CA LEU A 64 3.79 1.44 10.79
C LEU A 64 3.58 0.11 10.03
N VAL A 65 4.23 -0.06 8.88
CA VAL A 65 4.00 -1.17 7.96
C VAL A 65 5.34 -1.66 7.42
N THR A 66 5.69 -2.91 7.72
CA THR A 66 6.93 -3.54 7.21
C THR A 66 6.64 -4.32 5.94
N LEU A 67 6.92 -3.68 4.80
CA LEU A 67 6.77 -4.30 3.49
C LEU A 67 8.05 -5.03 3.06
N THR A 68 7.90 -5.99 2.16
CA THR A 68 9.01 -6.60 1.42
C THR A 68 8.97 -6.14 -0.03
N ALA A 69 10.07 -6.23 -0.78
CA ALA A 69 10.09 -5.79 -2.17
C ALA A 69 9.02 -6.49 -3.04
N GLY A 70 8.68 -7.76 -2.73
CA GLY A 70 7.63 -8.51 -3.43
C GLY A 70 6.20 -8.04 -3.16
N ALA A 71 6.00 -7.21 -2.14
CA ALA A 71 4.71 -6.62 -1.82
C ALA A 71 4.37 -5.38 -2.66
N VAL A 72 5.36 -4.85 -3.40
CA VAL A 72 5.22 -3.65 -4.24
C VAL A 72 5.04 -4.07 -5.69
N THR A 73 3.90 -3.73 -6.27
CA THR A 73 3.60 -3.98 -7.69
C THR A 73 3.47 -2.65 -8.41
N VAL A 74 4.29 -2.45 -9.45
CA VAL A 74 4.29 -1.23 -10.25
C VAL A 74 3.82 -1.56 -11.66
N THR A 75 2.70 -0.97 -12.06
CA THR A 75 2.12 -1.18 -13.40
C THR A 75 1.92 0.15 -14.11
N ARG A 76 1.86 0.12 -15.44
CA ARG A 76 1.66 1.31 -16.29
C ARG A 76 0.66 1.02 -17.40
N GLY A 77 -0.21 1.97 -17.66
CA GLY A 77 -1.13 1.97 -18.81
C GLY A 77 -2.13 3.11 -18.76
N ALA A 78 -2.90 3.29 -19.83
CA ALA A 78 -3.92 4.36 -19.91
C ALA A 78 -5.03 4.21 -18.85
N THR A 79 -5.39 2.96 -18.51
CA THR A 79 -6.37 2.60 -17.48
C THR A 79 -5.82 1.48 -16.60
N SER A 80 -6.39 1.30 -15.42
CA SER A 80 -5.98 0.24 -14.49
C SER A 80 -6.15 -1.17 -15.08
N SER A 81 -7.19 -1.39 -15.90
CA SER A 81 -7.44 -2.68 -16.55
C SER A 81 -6.49 -2.99 -17.72
N ALA A 82 -5.90 -1.96 -18.34
CA ALA A 82 -4.92 -2.11 -19.41
C ALA A 82 -3.47 -1.99 -18.90
N ALA A 83 -3.28 -1.78 -17.59
CA ALA A 83 -1.97 -1.58 -17.01
C ALA A 83 -1.17 -2.89 -17.01
N THR A 84 0.05 -2.83 -17.50
CA THR A 84 0.99 -3.96 -17.53
C THR A 84 2.14 -3.73 -16.58
N ASN A 85 2.88 -4.78 -16.21
CA ASN A 85 4.02 -4.64 -15.32
C ASN A 85 5.06 -3.67 -15.92
N ALA A 86 5.28 -2.55 -15.24
CA ALA A 86 6.24 -1.52 -15.65
C ALA A 86 7.67 -1.88 -15.19
N CYS A 87 7.79 -2.82 -14.25
CA CYS A 87 9.03 -3.24 -13.64
C CYS A 87 9.32 -4.72 -13.94
N GLY A 88 9.77 -4.99 -15.16
CA GLY A 88 10.28 -6.31 -15.55
C GLY A 88 11.68 -6.59 -14.99
N THR A 89 12.45 -5.54 -14.67
CA THR A 89 13.77 -5.62 -14.02
C THR A 89 13.92 -4.48 -13.02
N SER A 90 14.79 -4.63 -12.02
CA SER A 90 15.01 -3.60 -10.99
C SER A 90 15.58 -2.29 -11.56
N THR A 91 16.28 -2.36 -12.69
CA THR A 91 16.85 -1.20 -13.39
C THR A 91 15.91 -0.59 -14.44
N ALA A 92 14.76 -1.22 -14.69
CA ALA A 92 13.77 -0.68 -15.62
C ALA A 92 13.31 0.70 -15.14
N LYS A 93 13.09 1.61 -16.08
CA LYS A 93 12.53 2.92 -15.81
C LYS A 93 11.02 2.83 -16.03
N PRO A 94 10.20 3.05 -14.99
CA PRO A 94 8.80 2.62 -15.02
C PRO A 94 7.93 3.42 -15.99
N CYS A 95 8.31 4.67 -16.31
CA CYS A 95 7.58 5.53 -17.24
C CYS A 95 8.30 5.70 -18.59
N THR A 96 9.37 4.96 -18.89
CA THR A 96 10.02 5.05 -20.21
C THR A 96 9.12 4.49 -21.31
N GLY A 97 8.98 5.24 -22.41
CA GLY A 97 8.12 4.87 -23.55
C GLY A 97 6.62 5.03 -23.26
N SER A 98 6.24 5.78 -22.22
CA SER A 98 4.84 6.04 -21.89
C SER A 98 4.17 6.95 -22.91
N GLN A 99 2.92 6.65 -23.27
CA GLN A 99 2.08 7.52 -24.09
C GLN A 99 1.50 8.69 -23.27
N PRO A 100 0.96 9.76 -23.89
CA PRO A 100 0.42 10.91 -23.15
C PRO A 100 -0.75 10.54 -22.24
N THR A 101 -1.40 9.40 -22.50
CA THR A 101 -2.52 8.86 -21.73
C THR A 101 -2.12 7.96 -20.57
N ASP A 102 -0.86 7.55 -20.46
CA ASP A 102 -0.44 6.49 -19.55
C ASP A 102 -0.26 6.97 -18.11
N ASN A 103 -0.92 6.28 -17.19
CA ASN A 103 -0.69 6.43 -15.76
C ASN A 103 0.21 5.31 -15.25
N ILE A 104 0.97 5.63 -14.20
CA ILE A 104 1.63 4.64 -13.36
C ILE A 104 0.77 4.34 -12.14
N TYR A 105 0.62 3.06 -11.83
CA TYR A 105 -0.10 2.54 -10.68
C TYR A 105 0.90 1.81 -9.79
N VAL A 106 1.16 2.36 -8.60
CA VAL A 106 1.95 1.67 -7.57
C VAL A 106 0.98 1.09 -6.55
N THR A 107 1.00 -0.22 -6.42
CA THR A 107 0.13 -0.98 -5.52
C THR A 107 0.98 -1.65 -4.44
N LEU A 108 0.67 -1.37 -3.19
CA LEU A 108 1.31 -1.95 -2.02
C LEU A 108 0.34 -2.93 -1.38
N THR A 109 0.82 -4.14 -1.11
CA THR A 109 0.03 -5.20 -0.46
C THR A 109 0.66 -5.56 0.88
N TYR A 110 -0.13 -5.60 1.95
CA TYR A 110 0.39 -5.92 3.28
C TYR A 110 -0.59 -6.79 4.03
N ASP A 111 -0.11 -7.90 4.57
CA ASP A 111 -0.90 -8.77 5.44
C ASP A 111 -0.67 -8.39 6.91
N ALA A 112 -1.58 -7.59 7.45
CA ALA A 112 -1.56 -7.19 8.84
C ALA A 112 -2.01 -8.37 9.72
N ASN A 113 -1.16 -8.74 10.69
CA ASN A 113 -1.52 -9.72 11.71
C ASN A 113 -2.13 -9.00 12.92
N VAL A 114 -3.34 -9.38 13.31
CA VAL A 114 -3.99 -8.86 14.52
C VAL A 114 -3.61 -9.73 15.72
N LEU A 115 -2.93 -9.14 16.69
CA LEU A 115 -2.45 -9.83 17.89
C LEU A 115 -3.60 -10.40 18.74
N LEU A 116 -4.75 -9.72 18.71
CA LEU A 116 -5.94 -10.11 19.47
C LEU A 116 -6.87 -10.92 18.56
N PRO A 117 -7.10 -12.22 18.85
CA PRO A 117 -8.04 -13.03 18.10
C PRO A 117 -9.47 -12.61 18.44
N VAL A 118 -10.01 -11.64 17.69
CA VAL A 118 -11.42 -11.25 17.80
C VAL A 118 -12.28 -12.30 17.10
N PRO A 119 -13.29 -12.90 17.76
CA PRO A 119 -14.20 -13.85 17.13
C PRO A 119 -14.79 -13.28 15.84
N GLY A 120 -14.69 -14.05 14.75
CA GLY A 120 -15.20 -13.67 13.43
C GLY A 120 -14.27 -12.80 12.56
N MET A 121 -13.21 -12.19 13.11
CA MET A 121 -12.29 -11.34 12.33
C MET A 121 -11.12 -12.14 11.73
N GLY A 122 -10.66 -13.24 12.34
CA GLY A 122 -9.48 -13.97 11.87
C GLY A 122 -8.18 -13.19 12.09
N ASN A 123 -7.04 -13.88 12.08
CA ASN A 123 -5.77 -13.32 12.56
C ASN A 123 -4.98 -12.52 11.51
N THR A 124 -5.36 -12.60 10.23
CA THR A 124 -4.66 -11.90 9.14
C THR A 124 -5.64 -11.11 8.30
N LYS A 125 -5.32 -9.84 8.05
CA LYS A 125 -6.07 -8.96 7.15
C LYS A 125 -5.17 -8.36 6.09
N ARG A 126 -5.52 -8.63 4.83
CA ARG A 126 -4.83 -8.06 3.68
C ARG A 126 -5.28 -6.62 3.45
N LEU A 127 -4.34 -5.71 3.55
CA LEU A 127 -4.49 -4.28 3.26
C LEU A 127 -3.85 -4.00 1.89
N ILE A 128 -4.50 -3.13 1.11
CA ILE A 128 -4.04 -2.77 -0.22
C ILE A 128 -4.11 -1.25 -0.34
N GLY A 129 -2.94 -0.62 -0.55
CA GLY A 129 -2.83 0.81 -0.83
C GLY A 129 -2.42 1.03 -2.28
N GLN A 130 -3.07 1.97 -2.96
CA GLN A 130 -2.74 2.31 -4.35
C GLN A 130 -2.51 3.81 -4.53
N GLY A 131 -1.44 4.14 -5.26
CA GLY A 131 -1.14 5.48 -5.73
C GLY A 131 -1.09 5.52 -7.25
N VAL A 132 -1.67 6.57 -7.84
CA VAL A 132 -1.77 6.74 -9.28
C VAL A 132 -1.28 8.12 -9.67
N PHE A 133 -0.35 8.17 -10.62
CA PHE A 133 0.16 9.42 -11.21
C PHE A 133 0.26 9.27 -12.73
N ARG A 134 0.17 10.39 -13.45
CA ARG A 134 0.39 10.45 -14.90
C ARG A 134 1.90 10.44 -15.17
N CYS A 135 2.38 9.56 -16.06
CA CYS A 135 3.76 9.63 -16.52
C CYS A 135 3.95 10.93 -17.32
N GLU A 136 4.98 11.70 -16.98
CA GLU A 136 5.44 12.80 -17.84
C GLU A 136 6.26 12.21 -19.00
N PHE A 137 5.97 12.67 -20.22
CA PHE A 137 6.48 12.11 -21.48
C PHE A 137 8.02 12.07 -21.47
N SER A 138 8.63 10.88 -21.59
CA SER A 138 10.09 10.71 -21.78
C SER A 138 10.38 9.85 -23.00
#